data_AF-A0A8S4BBX0-F1
#
_entry.id   AF-A0A8S4BBX0-F1
#
_cell.length_a   1.000
_cell.length_b   1.000
_cell.length_c   1.000
_cell.angle_alpha   90.00
_cell.angle_beta   90.00
_cell.angle_gamma   90.00
#
_symmetry.space_group_name_H-M   'P 1'
#
loop_
_entity.id
_entity.type
_entity.pdbx_description
1 polymer ?
#
loop_
_entity_poly.entity_id
_entity_poly.type
_entity_poly.pdbx_seq_one_letter_code
_entity_poly.pdbx_strand_id
1 'polypeptide(L)'
;MAAAAWIRSGGVAGVTNPKGLFFIFTLLSLIWIAHSLIDNEQLTKLKESHEKVKQQLEKLKAVQMPEILANSDLLGEYIDLIDTYMAMAKNEFPDDYLLVNPLLKKTKALLEKTKVYADSKTEEFGREIDRIEEVHNKYEKLINFLDELHSEL
;
A
#
# COMPACT_ATOMS: atom_id res chain seq x y z
N MET A 1 -11.86 83.35 32.05
CA MET A 1 -12.62 82.74 33.17
C MET A 1 -13.15 81.38 32.72
N ALA A 2 -13.37 80.45 33.66
CA ALA A 2 -13.99 79.13 33.44
C ALA A 2 -15.51 79.28 33.15
N ALA A 3 -16.34 78.26 32.87
CA ALA A 3 -16.25 76.79 32.99
C ALA A 3 -17.18 76.14 31.90
N ALA A 4 -16.91 74.97 31.29
CA ALA A 4 -16.96 73.56 31.73
C ALA A 4 -18.37 72.89 31.79
N ALA A 5 -18.43 71.61 31.35
CA ALA A 5 -19.52 70.59 31.33
C ALA A 5 -20.39 70.49 30.04
N TRP A 6 -20.70 69.36 29.36
CA TRP A 6 -20.90 67.90 29.62
C TRP A 6 -22.41 67.51 29.77
N ILE A 7 -22.96 66.39 29.24
CA ILE A 7 -22.39 65.20 28.55
C ILE A 7 -23.48 64.40 27.74
N ARG A 8 -23.09 63.57 26.72
CA ARG A 8 -23.88 62.48 26.04
C ARG A 8 -25.15 62.88 25.22
N SER A 9 -25.75 62.07 24.34
CA SER A 9 -25.39 60.80 23.64
C SER A 9 -26.36 60.46 22.48
N GLY A 10 -25.91 59.66 21.51
CA GLY A 10 -26.77 58.85 20.63
C GLY A 10 -26.53 59.09 19.13
N GLY A 11 -26.33 58.09 18.27
CA GLY A 11 -26.15 56.66 18.52
C GLY A 11 -25.89 55.93 17.20
N VAL A 12 -24.86 55.07 17.15
CA VAL A 12 -24.57 54.24 15.97
C VAL A 12 -25.66 53.18 15.83
N ALA A 13 -26.45 53.24 14.76
CA ALA A 13 -27.54 52.30 14.48
C ALA A 13 -27.49 51.86 13.01
N GLY A 14 -26.55 50.97 12.71
CA GLY A 14 -26.35 50.33 11.40
C GLY A 14 -25.73 48.96 11.59
N VAL A 15 -26.42 48.11 12.36
CA VAL A 15 -25.98 46.77 12.79
C VAL A 15 -25.78 45.89 11.54
N THR A 16 -24.55 45.72 11.04
CA THR A 16 -23.51 44.79 11.52
C THR A 16 -23.96 43.33 11.51
N ASN A 17 -23.54 42.60 10.47
CA ASN A 17 -23.17 41.19 10.62
C ASN A 17 -21.72 40.96 10.13
N PRO A 18 -20.71 41.62 10.75
CA PRO A 18 -19.30 41.49 10.39
C PRO A 18 -18.80 40.06 10.53
N LYS A 19 -19.48 39.24 11.34
CA LYS A 19 -19.28 37.79 11.43
C LYS A 19 -19.34 37.11 10.05
N GLY A 20 -20.31 37.48 9.20
CA GLY A 20 -20.45 36.91 7.86
C GLY A 20 -19.34 37.36 6.91
N LEU A 21 -18.96 38.63 6.95
CA LEU A 21 -17.87 39.15 6.10
C LEU A 21 -16.51 38.57 6.51
N PHE A 22 -16.25 38.46 7.83
CA PHE A 22 -15.07 37.75 8.35
C PHE A 22 -15.09 36.29 7.94
N PHE A 23 -16.25 35.61 7.99
CA PHE A 23 -16.37 34.20 7.61
C PHE A 23 -16.01 33.96 6.14
N ILE A 24 -16.50 34.82 5.24
CA ILE A 24 -16.14 34.82 3.81
C ILE A 24 -14.64 35.08 3.62
N PHE A 25 -14.06 36.05 4.35
CA PHE A 25 -12.62 36.35 4.28
C PHE A 25 -11.76 35.20 4.82
N THR A 26 -12.19 34.53 5.89
CA THR A 26 -11.51 33.35 6.42
C THR A 26 -11.62 32.16 5.47
N LEU A 27 -12.79 31.93 4.85
CA LEU A 27 -12.96 30.90 3.82
C LEU A 27 -12.06 31.18 2.62
N LEU A 28 -12.05 32.40 2.09
CA LEU A 28 -11.14 32.81 1.03
C LEU A 28 -9.67 32.60 1.42
N SER A 29 -9.25 33.00 2.62
CA SER A 29 -7.87 32.74 3.09
C SER A 29 -7.56 31.25 3.24
N LEU A 30 -8.54 30.43 3.61
CA LEU A 30 -8.36 28.98 3.79
C LEU A 30 -8.28 28.27 2.44
N ILE A 31 -9.08 28.69 1.46
CA ILE A 31 -9.01 28.28 0.05
C ILE A 31 -7.68 28.73 -0.56
N TRP A 32 -7.22 29.95 -0.27
CA TRP A 32 -5.94 30.47 -0.77
C TRP A 32 -4.73 29.77 -0.13
N ILE A 33 -4.82 29.40 1.16
CA ILE A 33 -3.81 28.58 1.83
C ILE A 33 -3.84 27.14 1.28
N ALA A 34 -5.02 26.56 1.03
CA ALA A 34 -5.14 25.25 0.40
C ALA A 34 -4.54 25.26 -1.02
N HIS A 35 -4.88 26.24 -1.84
CA HIS A 35 -4.28 26.45 -3.17
C HIS A 35 -2.77 26.75 -3.10
N SER A 36 -2.30 27.44 -2.06
CA SER A 36 -0.86 27.67 -1.84
C SER A 36 -0.12 26.43 -1.33
N LEU A 37 -0.82 25.43 -0.78
CA LEU A 37 -0.26 24.12 -0.43
C LEU A 37 -0.33 23.13 -1.61
N ILE A 38 -1.35 23.22 -2.46
CA ILE A 38 -1.55 22.37 -3.64
C ILE A 38 -0.81 22.98 -4.83
N ASP A 39 0.51 22.80 -4.82
CA ASP A 39 1.35 23.14 -5.97
C ASP A 39 1.13 22.12 -7.10
N ASN A 40 0.81 22.62 -8.30
CA ASN A 40 0.54 21.81 -9.49
C ASN A 40 1.69 20.84 -9.82
N GLU A 41 2.93 21.25 -9.58
CA GLU A 41 4.10 20.39 -9.80
C GLU A 41 4.14 19.23 -8.78
N GLN A 42 3.69 19.45 -7.55
CA GLN A 42 3.64 18.42 -6.50
C GLN A 42 2.48 17.45 -6.73
N LEU A 43 1.30 17.94 -7.13
CA LEU A 43 0.15 17.10 -7.48
C LEU A 43 0.46 16.21 -8.69
N THR A 44 1.13 16.74 -9.71
CA THR A 44 1.58 15.99 -10.89
C THR A 44 2.61 14.91 -10.51
N LYS A 45 3.61 15.25 -9.69
CA LYS A 45 4.58 14.27 -9.17
C LYS A 45 3.94 13.18 -8.32
N LEU A 46 2.92 13.52 -7.52
CA LEU A 46 2.18 12.56 -6.70
C LEU A 46 1.42 11.57 -7.58
N LYS A 47 0.75 12.05 -8.65
CA LYS A 47 0.09 11.20 -9.66
C LYS A 47 1.07 10.28 -10.38
N GLU A 48 2.20 10.82 -10.87
CA GLU A 48 3.22 10.00 -11.53
C GLU A 48 3.80 8.93 -10.59
N SER A 49 4.01 9.27 -9.32
CA SER A 49 4.50 8.34 -8.31
C SER A 49 3.45 7.25 -8.01
N HIS A 50 2.18 7.64 -7.90
CA HIS A 50 1.05 6.73 -7.70
C HIS A 50 0.94 5.74 -8.85
N GLU A 51 0.91 6.21 -10.09
CA GLU A 51 0.83 5.37 -11.30
C GLU A 51 2.04 4.42 -11.43
N LYS A 52 3.27 4.87 -11.09
CA LYS A 52 4.46 4.00 -11.02
C LYS A 52 4.31 2.88 -9.98
N VAL A 53 3.78 3.19 -8.80
CA VAL A 53 3.51 2.19 -7.74
C VAL A 53 2.41 1.22 -8.19
N LYS A 54 1.36 1.69 -8.87
CA LYS A 54 0.30 0.87 -9.45
C LYS A 54 0.83 -0.16 -10.44
N GLN A 55 1.61 0.29 -11.43
CA GLN A 55 2.23 -0.58 -12.43
C GLN A 55 3.20 -1.60 -11.81
N GLN A 56 3.91 -1.21 -10.74
CA GLN A 56 4.75 -2.15 -9.97
C GLN A 56 3.91 -3.19 -9.23
N LEU A 57 2.81 -2.79 -8.57
CA LEU A 57 1.88 -3.69 -7.88
C LEU A 57 1.23 -4.69 -8.86
N GLU A 58 0.75 -4.21 -10.01
CA GLU A 58 0.18 -5.04 -11.07
C GLU A 58 1.20 -6.06 -11.60
N LYS A 59 2.44 -5.64 -11.89
CA LYS A 59 3.51 -6.54 -12.32
C LYS A 59 3.87 -7.58 -11.25
N LEU A 60 3.88 -7.18 -9.98
CA LEU A 60 4.18 -8.06 -8.86
C LEU A 60 3.09 -9.15 -8.72
N LYS A 61 1.81 -8.76 -8.82
CA LYS A 61 0.65 -9.67 -8.80
C LYS A 61 0.59 -10.58 -10.03
N ALA A 62 0.82 -10.06 -11.23
CA ALA A 62 0.62 -10.79 -12.48
C ALA A 62 1.79 -11.68 -12.90
N VAL A 63 3.02 -11.39 -12.44
CA VAL A 63 4.23 -12.12 -12.86
C VAL A 63 4.91 -12.81 -11.68
N GLN A 64 5.23 -12.07 -10.61
CA GLN A 64 6.08 -12.60 -9.53
C GLN A 64 5.32 -13.54 -8.58
N MET A 65 4.06 -13.22 -8.23
CA MET A 65 3.22 -14.11 -7.42
C MET A 65 3.05 -15.50 -8.05
N PRO A 66 2.67 -15.63 -9.34
CA PRO A 66 2.62 -16.92 -10.03
C PRO A 66 3.95 -17.66 -10.10
N GLU A 67 5.07 -16.96 -10.36
CA GLU A 67 6.41 -17.58 -10.37
C GLU A 67 6.79 -18.15 -8.99
N ILE A 68 6.49 -17.42 -7.91
CA ILE A 68 6.77 -17.88 -6.53
C ILE A 68 5.93 -19.11 -6.19
N LEU A 69 4.63 -19.10 -6.52
CA LEU A 69 3.73 -20.25 -6.31
C LEU A 69 4.20 -21.49 -7.11
N ALA A 70 4.48 -21.32 -8.40
CA ALA A 70 4.97 -22.40 -9.26
C ALA A 70 6.29 -23.02 -8.77
N ASN A 71 7.19 -22.21 -8.20
CA ASN A 71 8.41 -22.72 -7.58
C ASN A 71 8.14 -23.57 -6.32
N SER A 72 7.11 -23.25 -5.52
CA SER A 72 6.74 -24.06 -4.34
C SER A 72 6.04 -25.37 -4.73
N ASP A 73 5.21 -25.33 -5.76
CA ASP A 73 4.58 -26.54 -6.34
C ASP A 73 5.64 -27.49 -6.90
N LEU A 74 6.61 -26.96 -7.65
CA LEU A 74 7.77 -27.70 -8.17
C LEU A 74 8.64 -28.31 -7.04
N LEU A 75 8.80 -27.64 -5.89
CA LEU A 75 9.43 -28.27 -4.71
C LEU A 75 8.60 -29.46 -4.19
N GLY A 76 7.27 -29.40 -4.29
CA GLY A 76 6.38 -30.53 -4.02
C GLY A 76 6.62 -31.71 -4.97
N GLU A 77 6.65 -31.45 -6.28
CA GLU A 77 6.91 -32.48 -7.30
C GLU A 77 8.26 -33.20 -7.06
N TYR A 78 9.32 -32.47 -6.67
CA TYR A 78 10.60 -33.07 -6.32
C TYR A 78 10.54 -33.95 -5.06
N ILE A 79 9.72 -33.61 -4.07
CA ILE A 79 9.52 -34.40 -2.85
C ILE A 79 8.80 -35.73 -3.22
N ASP A 80 7.75 -35.66 -4.03
CA ASP A 80 6.97 -36.82 -4.49
C ASP A 80 7.81 -37.73 -5.41
N LEU A 81 8.66 -37.15 -6.26
CA LEU A 81 9.62 -37.89 -7.09
C LEU A 81 10.64 -38.65 -6.24
N ILE A 82 11.16 -38.05 -5.16
CA ILE A 82 12.08 -38.71 -4.23
C ILE A 82 11.38 -39.86 -3.48
N ASP A 83 10.14 -39.68 -3.02
CA ASP A 83 9.35 -40.76 -2.41
C ASP A 83 9.10 -41.92 -3.39
N THR A 84 8.74 -41.60 -4.63
CA THR A 84 8.53 -42.59 -5.70
C THR A 84 9.82 -43.35 -6.00
N TYR A 85 10.96 -42.66 -6.12
CA TYR A 85 12.26 -43.29 -6.31
C TYR A 85 12.67 -44.17 -5.11
N MET A 86 12.46 -43.71 -3.87
CA MET A 86 12.72 -44.53 -2.67
C MET A 86 11.85 -45.80 -2.64
N ALA A 87 10.59 -45.72 -3.07
CA ALA A 87 9.71 -46.89 -3.15
C ALA A 87 10.15 -47.89 -4.22
N MET A 88 10.54 -47.42 -5.42
CA MET A 88 11.05 -48.29 -6.51
C MET A 88 12.40 -48.93 -6.14
N ALA A 89 13.38 -48.11 -5.71
CA ALA A 89 14.71 -48.59 -5.36
C ALA A 89 14.69 -49.63 -4.22
N LYS A 90 13.80 -49.47 -3.22
CA LYS A 90 13.61 -50.45 -2.15
C LYS A 90 13.14 -51.82 -2.65
N ASN A 91 12.39 -51.87 -3.75
CA ASN A 91 11.84 -53.10 -4.31
C ASN A 91 12.76 -53.74 -5.35
N GLU A 92 13.38 -52.93 -6.22
CA GLU A 92 14.18 -53.41 -7.36
C GLU A 92 15.67 -53.54 -7.03
N PHE A 93 16.21 -52.68 -6.17
CA PHE A 93 17.64 -52.59 -5.86
C PHE A 93 17.88 -52.45 -4.34
N PRO A 94 17.48 -53.44 -3.52
CA PRO A 94 17.45 -53.31 -2.05
C PRO A 94 18.82 -53.03 -1.41
N ASP A 95 19.90 -53.57 -1.98
CA ASP A 95 21.27 -53.37 -1.48
C ASP A 95 21.78 -51.94 -1.79
N ASP A 96 21.61 -51.46 -3.01
CA ASP A 96 21.95 -50.09 -3.40
C ASP A 96 21.06 -49.06 -2.68
N TYR A 97 19.79 -49.39 -2.45
CA TYR A 97 18.86 -48.58 -1.68
C TYR A 97 19.39 -48.33 -0.26
N LEU A 98 20.00 -49.30 0.42
CA LEU A 98 20.60 -49.08 1.74
C LEU A 98 21.70 -48.02 1.73
N LEU A 99 22.45 -47.89 0.62
CA LEU A 99 23.50 -46.89 0.45
C LEU A 99 22.93 -45.48 0.17
N VAL A 100 21.90 -45.37 -0.68
CA VAL A 100 21.37 -44.05 -1.11
C VAL A 100 20.23 -43.50 -0.24
N ASN A 101 19.48 -44.36 0.46
CA ASN A 101 18.34 -43.98 1.32
C ASN A 101 18.67 -42.89 2.37
N PRO A 102 19.82 -42.92 3.09
CA PRO A 102 20.17 -41.84 4.02
C PRO A 102 20.34 -40.48 3.34
N LEU A 103 20.89 -40.46 2.12
CA LEU A 103 21.05 -39.25 1.32
C LEU A 103 19.70 -38.74 0.81
N LEU A 104 18.88 -39.62 0.23
CA LEU A 104 17.54 -39.29 -0.28
C LEU A 104 16.64 -38.71 0.82
N LYS A 105 16.62 -39.32 2.01
CA LYS A 105 15.89 -38.78 3.17
C LYS A 105 16.38 -37.41 3.60
N LYS A 106 17.69 -37.17 3.58
CA LYS A 106 18.27 -35.86 3.89
C LYS A 106 17.89 -34.81 2.85
N THR A 107 17.92 -35.16 1.57
CA THR A 107 17.49 -34.29 0.47
C THR A 107 16.00 -33.98 0.58
N LYS A 108 15.15 -34.98 0.85
CA LYS A 108 13.72 -34.81 1.10
C LYS A 108 13.46 -33.82 2.24
N ALA A 109 14.06 -34.04 3.41
CA ALA A 109 13.88 -33.16 4.57
C ALA A 109 14.36 -31.71 4.33
N LEU A 110 15.38 -31.52 3.47
CA LEU A 110 15.81 -30.19 3.05
C LEU A 110 14.79 -29.54 2.09
N LEU A 111 14.23 -30.30 1.15
CA LEU A 111 13.18 -29.81 0.25
C LEU A 111 11.89 -29.49 1.00
N GLU A 112 11.43 -30.37 1.91
CA GLU A 112 10.27 -30.13 2.79
C GLU A 112 10.45 -28.83 3.59
N LYS A 113 11.62 -28.62 4.21
CA LYS A 113 11.92 -27.39 4.94
C LYS A 113 11.96 -26.15 4.02
N THR A 114 12.48 -26.30 2.80
CA THR A 114 12.53 -25.22 1.81
C THR A 114 11.14 -24.86 1.32
N LYS A 115 10.28 -25.85 1.07
CA LYS A 115 8.87 -25.67 0.70
C LYS A 115 8.10 -24.93 1.80
N VAL A 116 8.15 -25.41 3.05
CA VAL A 116 7.49 -24.74 4.19
C VAL A 116 7.97 -23.28 4.34
N TYR A 117 9.26 -23.01 4.12
CA TYR A 117 9.77 -21.64 4.11
C TYR A 117 9.20 -20.82 2.95
N ALA A 118 9.19 -21.35 1.72
CA ALA A 118 8.64 -20.69 0.54
C ALA A 118 7.14 -20.40 0.70
N ASP A 119 6.34 -21.37 1.16
CA ASP A 119 4.92 -21.21 1.44
C ASP A 119 4.67 -20.09 2.47
N SER A 120 5.41 -20.11 3.60
CA SER A 120 5.28 -19.08 4.64
C SER A 120 5.64 -17.67 4.12
N LYS A 121 6.65 -17.56 3.25
CA LYS A 121 7.05 -16.30 2.64
C LYS A 121 6.06 -15.83 1.58
N THR A 122 5.46 -16.74 0.82
CA THR A 122 4.41 -16.42 -0.16
C THR A 122 3.18 -15.84 0.53
N GLU A 123 2.77 -16.43 1.66
CA GLU A 123 1.66 -15.94 2.49
C GLU A 123 1.98 -14.57 3.15
N GLU A 124 3.22 -14.37 3.61
CA GLU A 124 3.70 -13.07 4.11
C GLU A 124 3.69 -11.99 3.01
N PHE A 125 4.20 -12.29 1.82
CA PHE A 125 4.18 -11.39 0.67
C PHE A 125 2.75 -11.07 0.21
N GLY A 126 1.84 -12.06 0.17
CA GLY A 126 0.43 -11.83 -0.16
C GLY A 126 -0.21 -10.79 0.76
N ARG A 127 -0.05 -10.94 2.08
CA ARG A 127 -0.55 -9.96 3.06
C ARG A 127 0.04 -8.56 2.89
N GLU A 128 1.31 -8.46 2.51
CA GLU A 128 1.94 -7.15 2.30
C GLU A 128 1.47 -6.48 1.01
N ILE A 129 1.23 -7.27 -0.05
CA ILE A 129 0.60 -6.80 -1.30
C ILE A 129 -0.79 -6.21 -1.01
N ASP A 130 -1.62 -6.91 -0.22
CA ASP A 130 -2.96 -6.45 0.14
C ASP A 130 -2.93 -5.13 0.94
N ARG A 131 -1.96 -4.97 1.85
CA ARG A 131 -1.75 -3.71 2.60
C ARG A 131 -1.32 -2.57 1.69
N ILE A 132 -0.38 -2.82 0.77
CA ILE A 132 0.10 -1.82 -0.19
C ILE A 132 -1.07 -1.38 -1.08
N GLU A 133 -1.92 -2.31 -1.51
CA GLU A 133 -3.13 -2.01 -2.29
C GLU A 133 -4.15 -1.19 -1.49
N GLU A 134 -4.41 -1.51 -0.21
CA GLU A 134 -5.31 -0.72 0.64
C GLU A 134 -4.80 0.71 0.82
N VAL A 135 -3.49 0.88 1.02
CA VAL A 135 -2.82 2.20 1.12
C VAL A 135 -2.88 2.93 -0.22
N HIS A 136 -2.64 2.24 -1.32
CA HIS A 136 -2.68 2.79 -2.68
C HIS A 136 -4.09 3.30 -3.06
N ASN A 137 -5.14 2.56 -2.70
CA ASN A 137 -6.54 2.96 -2.86
C ASN A 137 -6.92 4.17 -1.99
N LYS A 138 -6.27 4.37 -0.83
CA LYS A 138 -6.43 5.60 -0.02
C LYS A 138 -5.76 6.79 -0.68
N TYR A 139 -4.56 6.60 -1.27
CA TYR A 139 -3.89 7.65 -2.03
C TYR A 139 -4.66 8.04 -3.31
N GLU A 140 -5.27 7.09 -4.01
CA GLU A 140 -6.11 7.38 -5.18
C GLU A 140 -7.29 8.29 -4.82
N LYS A 141 -7.99 7.99 -3.72
CA LYS A 141 -9.07 8.84 -3.18
C LYS A 141 -8.58 10.23 -2.78
N LEU A 142 -7.39 10.33 -2.18
CA LEU A 142 -6.80 11.61 -1.81
C LEU A 142 -6.43 12.44 -3.05
N ILE A 143 -5.84 11.82 -4.07
CA ILE A 143 -5.50 12.47 -5.35
C ILE A 143 -6.77 12.99 -6.02
N ASN A 144 -7.82 12.17 -6.11
CA ASN A 144 -9.10 12.57 -6.72
C ASN A 144 -9.75 13.74 -5.96
N PHE A 145 -9.71 13.74 -4.63
CA PHE A 145 -10.20 14.85 -3.81
C PHE A 145 -9.40 16.15 -4.02
N LEU A 146 -8.07 16.05 -4.18
CA LEU A 146 -7.22 17.20 -4.50
C LEU A 146 -7.47 17.72 -5.92
N ASP A 147 -7.76 16.82 -6.88
CA ASP A 147 -8.15 17.17 -8.25
C ASP A 147 -9.50 17.88 -8.30
N GLU A 148 -10.50 17.40 -7.56
CA GLU A 148 -11.82 18.04 -7.45
C GLU A 148 -11.68 19.46 -6.88
N LEU A 149 -10.97 19.61 -5.75
CA LEU A 149 -10.67 20.93 -5.17
C LEU A 149 -9.92 21.86 -6.11
N HIS A 150 -9.06 21.33 -6.98
CA HIS A 150 -8.32 22.14 -7.96
C HIS A 150 -9.13 22.45 -9.23
N SER A 151 -10.18 21.68 -9.51
CA SER A 151 -11.05 21.83 -10.69
C SER A 151 -12.28 22.72 -10.44
N GLU A 152 -12.64 22.94 -9.18
CA GLU A 152 -13.73 23.84 -8.76
C GLU A 152 -13.27 25.30 -8.53
N LEU A 153 -12.00 25.62 -8.82
CA LEU A 153 -11.30 26.88 -8.52
C LEU A 153 -10.96 27.70 -9.78
#